data_AF-A0A956ISS2-F1
#
_entry.id   AF-A0A956ISS2-F1
#
_cell.length_a   1.000
_cell.length_b   1.000
_cell.length_c   1.000
_cell.angle_alpha   90.00
_cell.angle_beta   90.00
_cell.angle_gamma   90.00
#
_symmetry.space_group_name_H-M   'P 1'
#
loop_
_entity.id
_entity.type
_entity.pdbx_description
1 polymer ?
#
loop_
_entity_poly.entity_id
_entity_poly.type
_entity_poly.pdbx_seq_one_letter_code
_entity_poly.pdbx_strand_id
1 'polypeptide(L)'
;MPGGQTFFVVLVVLVGVALPAQAGINAELRRNLGHPFLAGIVNFGGGLVVLTLAALVARTGIPKWTAVAGAPWWAYLGGLCGAALVLAGVVAAPRLGAALLIASLVMGQLIASVVIDHFGLLGYGIRPVTLARIAGILLLAGGVWLIQRG
;
A
#
# COMPACT_ATOMS: atom_id res chain seq x y z
N MET A 1 -4.76 15.72 22.18
CA MET A 1 -3.33 16.04 22.02
C MET A 1 -2.97 16.00 20.53
N PRO A 2 -2.86 17.17 19.86
CA PRO A 2 -2.58 17.28 18.41
C PRO A 2 -1.23 16.68 17.96
N GLY A 3 -0.25 16.55 18.86
CA GLY A 3 1.11 16.07 18.52
C GLY A 3 1.19 14.61 18.07
N GLY A 4 0.23 13.75 18.46
CA GLY A 4 0.21 12.36 18.02
C GLY A 4 -0.17 12.19 16.54
N GLN A 5 -1.15 12.97 16.06
CA GLN A 5 -1.58 12.89 14.65
C GLN A 5 -0.50 13.37 13.69
N THR A 6 0.16 14.49 14.00
CA THR A 6 1.25 15.01 13.17
C THR A 6 2.40 14.01 13.05
N PHE A 7 2.75 13.30 14.14
CA PHE A 7 3.75 12.24 14.09
C PHE A 7 3.40 11.13 13.11
N PHE A 8 2.17 10.60 13.15
CA PHE A 8 1.74 9.56 12.22
C PHE A 8 1.70 10.06 10.76
N VAL A 9 1.31 11.31 10.53
CA VAL A 9 1.34 11.92 9.19
C VAL A 9 2.78 11.94 8.66
N VAL A 10 3.74 12.43 9.46
CA VAL A 10 5.15 12.45 9.05
C VAL A 10 5.69 11.05 8.77
N LEU A 11 5.38 10.09 9.64
CA LEU A 11 5.80 8.69 9.46
C LEU A 11 5.27 8.11 8.14
N VAL A 12 3.98 8.29 7.85
CA VAL A 12 3.35 7.80 6.61
C VAL A 12 3.93 8.49 5.38
N VAL A 13 4.23 9.80 5.45
CA VAL A 13 4.89 10.52 4.37
C VAL A 13 6.28 9.95 4.09
N LEU A 14 7.09 9.70 5.13
CA LEU A 14 8.42 9.12 4.98
C LEU A 14 8.36 7.71 4.38
N VAL A 15 7.41 6.88 4.81
CA VAL A 15 7.18 5.56 4.19
C VAL A 15 6.69 5.69 2.75
N GLY A 16 5.88 6.71 2.45
CA GLY A 16 5.40 7.01 1.09
C GLY A 16 6.54 7.27 0.10
N VAL A 17 7.64 7.90 0.54
CA VAL A 17 8.85 8.10 -0.27
C VAL A 17 9.49 6.76 -0.65
N ALA A 18 9.39 5.74 0.20
CA ALA A 18 9.97 4.42 -0.05
C ALA A 18 9.22 3.61 -1.12
N LEU A 19 7.93 3.91 -1.38
CA LEU A 19 7.11 3.15 -2.33
C LEU A 19 7.61 3.19 -3.78
N PRO A 20 7.94 4.37 -4.38
CA PRO A 20 8.50 4.40 -5.73
C PRO A 20 9.87 3.72 -5.79
N ALA A 21 10.72 3.87 -4.77
CA ALA A 21 11.99 3.16 -4.69
C ALA A 21 11.80 1.64 -4.66
N GLN A 22 10.85 1.15 -3.87
CA GLN A 22 10.50 -0.27 -3.79
C GLN A 22 10.08 -0.83 -5.16
N ALA A 23 9.25 -0.10 -5.92
CA ALA A 23 8.83 -0.54 -7.24
C ALA A 23 10.02 -0.70 -8.20
N GLY A 24 10.99 0.23 -8.16
CA GLY A 24 12.24 0.15 -8.91
C GLY A 24 13.13 -1.03 -8.48
N ILE A 25 13.36 -1.18 -7.17
CA ILE A 25 14.14 -2.30 -6.60
C ILE A 25 13.56 -3.65 -7.03
N ASN A 26 12.24 -3.82 -6.94
CA ASN A 26 11.60 -5.07 -7.31
C ASN A 26 11.62 -5.30 -8.84
N ALA A 27 11.56 -4.24 -9.64
CA ALA A 27 11.72 -4.35 -11.08
C ALA A 27 13.14 -4.80 -11.46
N GLU A 28 14.17 -4.33 -10.75
CA GLU A 28 15.55 -4.78 -10.93
C GLU A 28 15.73 -6.23 -10.48
N LEU A 29 15.15 -6.62 -9.34
CA LEU A 29 15.12 -8.02 -8.92
C LEU A 29 14.45 -8.91 -9.98
N ARG A 30 13.35 -8.45 -10.59
CA ARG A 30 12.72 -9.19 -11.70
C ARG A 30 13.67 -9.32 -12.89
N ARG A 31 14.45 -8.30 -13.24
CA ARG A 31 15.41 -8.39 -14.36
C ARG A 31 16.46 -9.48 -14.11
N ASN A 32 16.94 -9.59 -12.87
CA ASN A 32 17.94 -10.59 -12.49
C ASN A 32 17.34 -12.01 -12.31
N LEU A 33 16.12 -12.12 -11.75
CA LEU A 33 15.46 -13.40 -11.47
C LEU A 33 14.61 -13.92 -12.64
N GLY A 34 14.40 -13.12 -13.69
CA GLY A 34 13.64 -13.49 -14.89
C GLY A 34 12.12 -13.53 -14.73
N HIS A 35 11.56 -13.48 -13.51
CA HIS A 35 10.13 -13.61 -13.29
C HIS A 35 9.58 -12.66 -12.20
N PRO A 36 8.42 -11.99 -12.41
CA PRO A 36 7.82 -11.09 -11.42
C PRO A 36 7.44 -11.77 -10.10
N PHE A 37 6.97 -13.03 -10.15
CA PHE A 37 6.62 -13.77 -8.93
C PHE A 37 7.84 -14.04 -8.04
N LEU A 38 9.02 -14.30 -8.62
CA LEU A 38 10.25 -14.52 -7.85
C LEU A 38 10.69 -13.22 -7.16
N ALA A 39 10.63 -12.09 -7.87
CA ALA A 39 10.89 -10.78 -7.26
C ALA A 39 9.91 -10.47 -6.11
N GLY A 40 8.63 -10.82 -6.29
CA GLY A 40 7.62 -10.71 -5.24
C GLY A 40 7.95 -11.57 -4.01
N ILE A 41 8.33 -12.84 -4.20
CA ILE A 41 8.72 -13.74 -3.10
C ILE A 41 9.90 -13.17 -2.31
N VAL A 42 10.94 -12.66 -3.00
CA VAL A 42 12.09 -12.04 -2.35
C VAL A 42 11.68 -10.78 -1.56
N ASN A 43 10.81 -9.94 -2.15
CA ASN A 43 10.29 -8.75 -1.48
C ASN A 43 9.53 -9.11 -0.19
N PHE A 44 8.56 -10.02 -0.27
CA PHE A 44 7.78 -10.46 0.88
C PHE A 44 8.62 -11.21 1.92
N GLY A 45 9.63 -11.97 1.49
CA GLY A 45 10.59 -12.63 2.37
C GLY A 45 11.38 -11.61 3.21
N GLY A 46 11.90 -10.56 2.58
CA GLY A 46 12.57 -9.45 3.29
C GLY A 46 11.65 -8.76 4.30
N GLY A 47 10.42 -8.46 3.90
CA GLY A 47 9.41 -7.89 4.79
C GLY A 47 9.08 -8.80 5.99
N LEU A 48 8.95 -10.10 5.77
CA LEU A 48 8.71 -11.10 6.82
C LEU A 48 9.86 -11.13 7.83
N VAL A 49 11.11 -11.12 7.36
CA VAL A 49 12.29 -11.08 8.25
C VAL A 49 12.28 -9.83 9.10
N VAL A 50 12.06 -8.65 8.51
CA VAL A 50 12.03 -7.37 9.24
C VAL A 50 10.90 -7.35 10.29
N LEU A 51 9.69 -7.78 9.92
CA LEU A 51 8.55 -7.85 10.85
C LEU A 51 8.80 -8.84 12.00
N THR A 52 9.44 -9.99 11.70
CA THR A 52 9.79 -11.00 12.71
C THR A 52 10.81 -10.44 13.70
N LEU A 53 11.88 -9.81 13.21
CA LEU A 53 12.89 -9.18 14.07
C LEU A 53 12.30 -8.05 14.92
N ALA A 54 11.44 -7.22 14.33
CA ALA A 54 10.74 -6.17 15.07
C ALA A 54 9.87 -6.74 16.19
N ALA A 55 9.12 -7.83 15.93
CA ALA A 55 8.31 -8.52 16.93
C ALA A 55 9.17 -9.11 18.07
N LEU A 56 10.34 -9.67 17.74
CA LEU A 56 11.29 -10.19 18.73
C LEU A 56 11.85 -9.06 19.61
N VAL A 57 12.27 -7.94 19.02
CA VAL A 57 12.79 -6.76 19.75
C VAL A 57 11.71 -6.15 20.63
N ALA A 58 10.48 -6.04 20.12
CA ALA A 58 9.32 -5.55 20.87
C ALA A 58 8.80 -6.55 21.91
N ARG A 59 9.35 -7.78 21.95
CA ARG A 59 8.97 -8.85 22.88
C ARG A 59 7.46 -9.13 22.89
N THR A 60 6.83 -9.12 21.72
CA THR A 60 5.37 -9.30 21.60
C THR A 60 4.89 -10.69 22.04
N GLY A 61 5.79 -11.68 22.10
CA GLY A 61 5.46 -13.08 22.32
C GLY A 61 4.78 -13.71 21.08
N ILE A 62 4.48 -15.01 21.19
CA ILE A 62 3.73 -15.73 20.16
C ILE A 62 2.23 -15.52 20.42
N PRO A 63 1.44 -15.07 19.42
CA PRO A 63 0.01 -14.89 19.60
C PRO A 63 -0.68 -16.23 19.89
N LYS A 64 -1.68 -16.22 20.77
CA LYS A 64 -2.54 -17.40 21.00
C LYS A 64 -3.27 -17.73 19.69
N TRP A 65 -3.35 -19.02 19.34
CA TRP A 65 -4.07 -19.48 18.14
C TRP A 65 -5.53 -18.97 18.10
N THR A 66 -6.20 -18.92 19.24
CA THR A 66 -7.56 -18.39 19.36
C THR A 66 -7.67 -16.91 18.98
N ALA A 67 -6.64 -16.10 19.24
CA ALA A 67 -6.63 -14.69 18.86
C ALA A 67 -6.41 -14.52 17.36
N VAL A 68 -5.60 -15.39 16.75
CA VAL A 68 -5.45 -15.44 15.29
C VAL A 68 -6.82 -15.85 14.71
N ALA A 69 -7.30 -17.05 14.99
CA ALA A 69 -8.56 -17.59 14.45
C ALA A 69 -9.80 -16.72 14.72
N GLY A 70 -9.78 -15.86 15.75
CA GLY A 70 -10.86 -14.93 16.07
C GLY A 70 -10.95 -13.71 15.14
N ALA A 71 -9.93 -13.43 14.32
CA ALA A 71 -9.97 -12.33 13.36
C ALA A 71 -10.93 -12.64 12.20
N PRO A 72 -11.63 -11.63 11.65
CA PRO A 72 -12.53 -11.84 10.52
C PRO A 72 -11.77 -12.32 9.29
N TRP A 73 -12.39 -13.19 8.48
CA TRP A 73 -11.72 -13.86 7.36
C TRP A 73 -11.07 -12.91 6.34
N TRP A 74 -11.64 -11.70 6.17
CA TRP A 74 -11.10 -10.69 5.26
C TRP A 74 -9.81 -10.05 5.78
N ALA A 75 -9.53 -10.09 7.08
CA ALA A 75 -8.31 -9.50 7.67
C ALA A 75 -7.04 -10.18 7.15
N TYR A 76 -7.13 -11.45 6.77
CA TYR A 76 -6.01 -12.21 6.21
C TYR A 76 -5.71 -11.88 4.75
N LEU A 77 -6.60 -11.16 4.07
CA LEU A 77 -6.40 -10.77 2.67
C LEU A 77 -5.43 -9.60 2.49
N GLY A 78 -5.03 -8.93 3.58
CA GLY A 78 -4.11 -7.79 3.51
C GLY A 78 -2.80 -8.12 2.81
N GLY A 79 -2.24 -9.31 3.04
CA GLY A 79 -1.04 -9.79 2.35
C GLY A 79 -1.27 -9.96 0.83
N LEU A 80 -2.45 -10.40 0.42
CA LEU A 80 -2.80 -10.54 -1.00
C LEU A 80 -2.92 -9.18 -1.69
N CYS A 81 -3.52 -8.19 -1.01
CA CYS A 81 -3.58 -6.81 -1.52
C CYS A 81 -2.16 -6.22 -1.70
N GLY A 82 -1.27 -6.45 -0.72
CA GLY A 82 0.13 -6.06 -0.84
C GLY A 82 0.83 -6.76 -2.01
N ALA A 83 0.58 -8.06 -2.20
CA ALA A 83 1.18 -8.83 -3.28
C ALA A 83 0.74 -8.31 -4.65
N ALA A 84 -0.55 -8.01 -4.82
CA ALA A 84 -1.08 -7.39 -6.02
C ALA A 84 -0.41 -6.03 -6.30
N LEU A 85 -0.21 -5.20 -5.28
CA LEU A 85 0.46 -3.91 -5.42
C LEU A 85 1.93 -4.06 -5.84
N VAL A 86 2.66 -5.01 -5.24
CA VAL A 86 4.05 -5.31 -5.61
C VAL A 86 4.13 -5.82 -7.05
N LEU A 87 3.27 -6.76 -7.44
CA LEU A 87 3.26 -7.31 -8.80
C LEU A 87 2.91 -6.25 -9.84
N ALA A 88 1.90 -5.42 -9.56
CA ALA A 88 1.55 -4.29 -10.42
C ALA A 88 2.75 -3.34 -10.57
N GLY A 89 3.43 -3.00 -9.46
CA GLY A 89 4.64 -2.18 -9.49
C GLY A 89 5.77 -2.82 -10.32
N VAL A 90 6.08 -4.09 -10.11
CA VAL A 90 7.13 -4.82 -10.85
C VAL A 90 6.87 -4.87 -12.36
N VAL A 91 5.60 -4.96 -12.76
CA VAL A 91 5.21 -5.04 -14.17
C VAL A 91 5.08 -3.66 -14.81
N ALA A 92 4.55 -2.68 -14.08
CA ALA A 92 4.20 -1.38 -14.60
C ALA A 92 5.32 -0.33 -14.42
N ALA A 93 6.15 -0.41 -13.38
CA ALA A 93 7.21 0.57 -13.11
C ALA A 93 8.16 0.79 -14.30
N PRO A 94 8.64 -0.25 -15.00
CA PRO A 94 9.53 -0.05 -16.16
C PRO A 94 8.87 0.65 -17.35
N ARG A 95 7.52 0.65 -17.42
CA ARG A 95 6.76 1.22 -18.53
C ARG A 95 6.23 2.61 -18.22
N LEU A 96 5.78 2.83 -16.98
CA LEU A 96 5.13 4.06 -16.57
C LEU A 96 6.11 5.08 -15.97
N GLY A 97 7.28 4.63 -15.52
CA GLY A 97 8.13 5.45 -14.66
C GLY A 97 7.53 5.62 -13.25
N ALA A 98 8.33 6.18 -12.33
CA ALA A 98 7.95 6.24 -10.92
C ALA A 98 6.76 7.20 -10.66
N ALA A 99 6.76 8.39 -11.27
CA ALA A 99 5.75 9.40 -11.02
C ALA A 99 4.35 8.95 -11.43
N LEU A 100 4.19 8.48 -12.67
CA LEU A 100 2.90 8.02 -13.18
C LEU A 100 2.39 6.78 -12.43
N LEU A 101 3.30 5.85 -12.06
CA LEU A 101 2.94 4.68 -11.25
C LEU A 101 2.36 5.09 -9.89
N ILE A 102 3.05 5.95 -9.14
CA ILE A 102 2.60 6.38 -7.82
C ILE A 102 1.32 7.19 -7.91
N ALA A 103 1.22 8.13 -8.85
CA ALA A 103 0.01 8.92 -9.05
C ALA A 103 -1.20 8.01 -9.36
N SER A 104 -1.03 7.01 -10.21
CA SER A 104 -2.07 6.03 -10.56
C SER A 104 -2.47 5.17 -9.35
N LEU A 105 -1.50 4.71 -8.56
CA LEU A 105 -1.75 3.93 -7.34
C LEU A 105 -2.53 4.75 -6.30
N VAL A 106 -2.12 5.99 -6.05
CA VAL A 106 -2.80 6.90 -5.11
C VAL A 106 -4.23 7.19 -5.56
N MET A 107 -4.45 7.40 -6.87
CA MET A 107 -5.80 7.57 -7.42
C MET A 107 -6.68 6.34 -7.13
N GLY A 108 -6.20 5.13 -7.42
CA GLY A 108 -6.93 3.89 -7.14
C GLY A 108 -7.20 3.69 -5.65
N GLN A 109 -6.21 3.98 -4.80
CA GLN A 109 -6.34 3.91 -3.33
C GLN A 109 -7.39 4.88 -2.79
N LEU A 110 -7.46 6.10 -3.32
CA LEU A 110 -8.44 7.10 -2.89
C LEU A 110 -9.85 6.77 -3.35
N ILE A 111 -10.03 6.27 -4.59
CA ILE A 111 -11.32 5.78 -5.06
C ILE A 111 -11.81 4.65 -4.14
N ALA A 112 -10.97 3.66 -3.87
CA ALA A 112 -11.31 2.55 -2.98
C ALA A 112 -11.59 3.04 -1.55
N SER A 113 -10.80 3.98 -1.02
CA SER A 113 -11.00 4.55 0.31
C SER A 113 -12.34 5.25 0.43
N VAL A 114 -12.78 6.00 -0.58
CA VAL A 114 -14.09 6.66 -0.54
C VAL A 114 -15.23 5.63 -0.50
N VAL A 115 -15.13 4.53 -1.25
CA VAL A 115 -16.11 3.44 -1.21
C VAL A 115 -16.12 2.76 0.16
N ILE A 116 -14.94 2.40 0.69
CA ILE A 116 -14.78 1.74 1.99
C ILE A 116 -15.35 2.63 3.10
N ASP A 117 -15.00 3.91 3.12
CA ASP A 117 -15.47 4.90 4.09
C ASP A 117 -16.99 5.07 4.01
N HIS A 118 -17.55 5.17 2.79
CA HIS A 118 -18.96 5.43 2.59
C HIS A 118 -19.85 4.30 3.11
N PHE A 119 -19.43 3.06 2.89
CA PHE A 119 -20.16 1.88 3.34
C PHE A 119 -19.71 1.34 4.70
N GLY A 120 -18.70 1.97 5.35
CA GLY A 120 -18.16 1.53 6.63
C GLY A 120 -17.54 0.12 6.58
N LEU A 121 -16.91 -0.23 5.47
CA LEU A 121 -16.35 -1.57 5.25
C LEU A 121 -15.05 -1.76 6.06
N LEU A 122 -14.61 -3.01 6.24
CA LEU A 122 -13.32 -3.36 6.86
C LEU A 122 -13.10 -2.79 8.28
N GLY A 123 -14.19 -2.52 9.02
CA GLY A 123 -14.15 -1.95 10.37
C GLY A 123 -13.98 -0.44 10.42
N TYR A 124 -14.04 0.26 9.27
CA TYR A 124 -14.06 1.72 9.24
C TYR A 124 -15.44 2.26 9.63
N GLY A 125 -15.46 3.43 10.29
CA GLY A 125 -16.70 4.15 10.55
C GLY A 125 -17.28 4.76 9.27
N ILE A 126 -18.61 4.82 9.17
CA ILE A 126 -19.30 5.40 8.01
C ILE A 126 -18.97 6.89 7.90
N ARG A 127 -18.47 7.30 6.73
CA ARG A 127 -18.23 8.70 6.38
C ARG A 127 -18.92 9.01 5.05
N PRO A 128 -19.90 9.92 5.01
CA PRO A 128 -20.62 10.23 3.77
C PRO A 128 -19.67 10.80 2.71
N VAL A 129 -19.92 10.46 1.45
CA VAL A 129 -19.19 11.07 0.33
C VAL A 129 -19.59 12.53 0.23
N THR A 130 -18.60 13.42 0.25
CA THR A 130 -18.81 14.86 0.09
C THR A 130 -18.40 15.30 -1.32
N LEU A 131 -18.96 16.42 -1.79
CA LEU A 131 -18.55 17.03 -3.05
C LEU A 131 -17.04 17.33 -3.09
N ALA A 132 -16.45 17.72 -1.96
CA ALA A 132 -15.02 17.96 -1.85
C ALA A 132 -14.19 16.69 -2.12
N ARG A 133 -14.61 15.52 -1.62
CA ARG A 133 -13.94 14.23 -1.90
C ARG A 133 -14.04 13.85 -3.37
N ILE A 134 -15.21 14.06 -3.99
CA ILE A 134 -15.40 13.81 -5.42
C ILE A 134 -14.51 14.74 -6.26
N ALA A 135 -14.50 16.04 -5.94
CA ALA A 135 -13.64 17.02 -6.60
C ALA A 135 -12.15 16.65 -6.45
N GLY A 136 -11.71 16.21 -5.27
CA GLY A 136 -10.35 15.75 -5.04
C GLY A 136 -9.95 14.55 -5.92
N ILE A 137 -10.84 13.57 -6.08
CA ILE A 137 -10.61 12.43 -6.99
C ILE A 137 -10.50 12.90 -8.44
N LEU A 138 -11.37 13.81 -8.88
CA LEU A 138 -11.32 14.35 -10.24
C LEU A 138 -10.03 15.14 -10.50
N LEU A 139 -9.58 15.94 -9.54
CA LEU A 139 -8.32 16.66 -9.63
C LEU A 139 -7.12 15.70 -9.72
N LEU A 140 -7.13 14.63 -8.94
CA LEU A 140 -6.09 13.58 -9.03
C LEU A 140 -6.11 12.87 -10.38
N ALA A 141 -7.29 12.56 -10.92
CA ALA A 141 -7.41 11.98 -12.26
C ALA A 141 -6.83 12.92 -13.33
N GLY A 142 -7.11 14.23 -13.22
CA GLY A 142 -6.50 15.25 -14.07
C GLY A 142 -4.97 15.31 -13.92
N GLY A 143 -4.46 15.19 -12.68
CA GLY A 143 -3.03 15.13 -12.39
C GLY A 143 -2.35 13.91 -13.00
N VAL A 144 -2.94 12.71 -12.87
CA VAL A 144 -2.46 11.47 -13.50
C VAL A 144 -2.41 11.64 -15.02
N TRP A 145 -3.47 12.18 -15.63
CA TRP A 145 -3.52 12.42 -17.06
C TRP A 145 -2.46 13.40 -17.56
N LEU A 146 -2.19 14.46 -16.78
CA LEU A 146 -1.16 15.43 -17.12
C LEU A 146 0.25 14.82 -17.02
N ILE A 147 0.53 14.07 -15.96
CA ILE A 147 1.80 13.33 -15.78
C ILE A 147 2.00 12.31 -16.90
N GLN A 148 0.93 11.68 -17.38
CA GLN A 148 1.01 10.73 -18.50
C GLN A 148 1.43 11.40 -19.82
N ARG A 149 1.13 12.70 -19.99
CA ARG A 149 1.38 13.45 -21.23
C ARG A 149 2.68 14.23 -21.25
N GLY A 150 3.27 14.52 -20.09
CA GLY A 150 4.54 15.21 -19.93
C GLY A 150 5.71 14.25 -19.94
#